data_AF-A0A7N1A862-F1
#
_entry.id   AF-A0A7N1A862-F1
#
_cell.length_a   1.000
_cell.length_b   1.000
_cell.length_c   1.000
_cell.angle_alpha   90.00
_cell.angle_beta   90.00
_cell.angle_gamma   90.00
#
_symmetry.space_group_name_H-M   'P 1'
#
loop_
_entity.id
_entity.type
_entity.pdbx_description
1 polymer ?
#
loop_
_entity_poly.entity_id
_entity_poly.type
_entity_poly.pdbx_seq_one_letter_code
_entity_poly.pdbx_strand_id
1 'polypeptide(L)'
;PKHQVIYRCKKCRRIVASQENVRSGDGWDAETEPPCSSIFVEPMKWMQPVQEGHVEEKLQCLGCKARLGSFNWAGMQCSCGAWVNPAFQLHRSKLDECKT
;
A
#
# COMPACT_ATOMS: atom_id res chain seq x y z
N PRO A 1 21.81 -3.92 11.16
CA PRO A 1 21.18 -2.71 10.58
C PRO A 1 19.96 -3.11 9.74
N LYS A 2 18.74 -2.86 10.21
CA LYS A 2 17.53 -3.19 9.44
C LYS A 2 17.45 -2.20 8.27
N HIS A 3 17.56 -2.69 7.03
CA HIS A 3 17.42 -1.85 5.84
C HIS A 3 16.02 -1.22 5.82
N GLN A 4 15.96 0.11 5.82
CA GLN A 4 14.68 0.81 5.80
C GLN A 4 14.26 1.00 4.34
N VAL A 5 13.14 0.41 3.95
CA VAL A 5 12.57 0.59 2.60
C VAL A 5 11.64 1.79 2.62
N ILE A 6 11.79 2.67 1.64
CA ILE A 6 10.89 3.81 1.40
C ILE A 6 10.19 3.61 0.07
N TYR A 7 8.86 3.74 0.08
CA TYR A 7 8.02 3.64 -1.10
C TYR A 7 7.67 5.04 -1.62
N ARG A 8 8.00 5.28 -2.89
CA ARG A 8 7.74 6.54 -3.57
C ARG A 8 6.75 6.34 -4.70
N CYS A 9 5.92 7.34 -4.98
CA CYS A 9 5.10 7.35 -6.18
C CYS A 9 6.01 7.30 -7.43
N LYS A 10 5.79 6.34 -8.31
CA LYS A 10 6.60 6.16 -9.52
C LYS A 10 6.57 7.37 -10.48
N LYS A 11 5.47 8.12 -10.48
CA LYS A 11 5.27 9.28 -11.37
C LYS A 11 5.98 10.55 -10.88
N CYS A 12 5.94 10.86 -9.58
CA CYS A 12 6.45 12.12 -9.06
C CYS A 12 7.47 11.99 -7.92
N ARG A 13 7.86 10.76 -7.56
CA ARG A 13 8.85 10.41 -6.53
C ARG A 13 8.54 10.91 -5.11
N ARG A 14 7.33 11.45 -4.88
CA ARG A 14 6.82 11.77 -3.53
C ARG A 14 6.76 10.50 -2.70
N ILE A 15 7.21 10.57 -1.46
CA ILE A 15 7.12 9.46 -0.50
C ILE A 15 5.64 9.22 -0.17
N VAL A 16 5.22 7.96 -0.21
CA VAL A 16 3.82 7.56 0.04
C VAL A 16 3.67 6.51 1.14
N ALA A 17 4.73 5.76 1.45
CA ALA A 17 4.80 4.84 2.58
C ALA A 17 6.27 4.56 2.93
N SER A 18 6.52 4.05 4.13
CA SER A 18 7.76 3.40 4.54
C SER A 18 7.50 1.93 4.88
N GLN A 19 8.57 1.15 5.08
CA GLN A 19 8.47 -0.23 5.54
C GLN A 19 7.70 -0.36 6.85
N GLU A 20 7.74 0.64 7.73
CA GLU A 20 7.03 0.62 9.02
C GLU A 20 5.51 0.71 8.86
N ASN A 21 5.04 1.19 7.71
CA ASN A 21 3.61 1.25 7.40
C ASN A 21 3.12 -0.04 6.76
N VAL A 22 4.01 -0.88 6.22
CA VAL A 22 3.65 -2.13 5.55
C VAL A 22 3.25 -3.14 6.61
N ARG A 23 2.00 -3.60 6.54
CA ARG A 23 1.55 -4.70 7.39
C ARG A 23 2.16 -6.01 6.89
N SER A 24 2.46 -6.90 7.81
CA SER A 24 2.76 -8.31 7.54
C SER A 24 1.73 -9.07 8.35
N GLY A 25 0.84 -9.82 7.70
CA GLY A 25 -0.21 -10.56 8.38
C GLY A 25 -0.05 -12.06 8.19
N ASP A 26 -0.72 -12.82 9.05
CA ASP A 26 -0.75 -14.29 9.00
C ASP A 26 -1.22 -14.76 7.61
N GLY A 27 -0.29 -15.24 6.78
CA GLY A 27 -0.57 -15.79 5.45
C GLY A 27 -0.36 -14.83 4.26
N TRP A 28 0.08 -13.60 4.48
CA TRP A 28 0.51 -12.70 3.40
C TRP A 28 1.77 -11.94 3.82
N ASP A 29 2.87 -12.68 3.92
CA ASP A 29 4.16 -12.02 4.08
C ASP A 29 4.53 -11.26 2.80
N ALA A 30 5.11 -10.07 2.96
CA ALA A 30 5.74 -9.33 1.88
C ALA A 30 6.89 -10.13 1.22
N GLU A 31 7.33 -11.22 1.88
CA GLU A 31 8.36 -12.17 1.48
C GLU A 31 7.80 -13.48 0.89
N THR A 32 6.50 -13.57 0.61
CA THR A 32 5.95 -14.68 -0.18
C THR A 32 6.65 -14.77 -1.54
N GLU A 33 7.07 -15.97 -1.96
CA GLU A 33 7.62 -16.20 -3.31
C GLU A 33 6.57 -16.90 -4.20
N PRO A 34 6.15 -16.29 -5.33
CA PRO A 34 6.53 -14.96 -5.83
C PRO A 34 5.89 -13.81 -5.02
N PRO A 35 6.56 -12.65 -4.94
CA PRO A 35 6.06 -11.52 -4.17
C PRO A 35 4.74 -11.00 -4.74
N CYS A 36 3.81 -10.71 -3.83
CA CYS A 36 2.52 -10.13 -4.19
C CYS A 36 2.68 -8.86 -5.03
N SER A 37 1.78 -8.68 -6.00
CA SER A 37 1.76 -7.51 -6.91
C SER A 37 1.46 -6.16 -6.22
N SER A 38 1.09 -6.22 -4.95
CA SER A 38 0.77 -5.07 -4.11
C SER A 38 1.39 -5.23 -2.73
N ILE A 39 1.68 -4.10 -2.09
CA ILE A 39 1.89 -4.01 -0.66
C ILE A 39 0.58 -3.60 0.00
N PHE A 40 0.37 -3.99 1.26
CA PHE A 40 -0.73 -3.49 2.07
C PHE A 40 -0.16 -2.76 3.28
N VAL A 41 -0.80 -1.64 3.59
CA VAL A 41 -0.30 -0.70 4.60
C VAL A 41 -1.35 -0.42 5.67
N GLU A 42 -0.95 0.21 6.77
CA GLU A 42 -1.90 0.84 7.67
C GLU A 42 -2.56 2.07 7.01
N PRO A 43 -3.80 2.43 7.40
CA PRO A 43 -4.39 3.69 6.96
C PRO A 43 -3.48 4.87 7.35
N MET A 44 -3.14 5.72 6.38
CA MET A 44 -2.25 6.86 6.59
C MET A 44 -2.98 8.19 6.42
N LYS A 45 -2.51 9.23 7.14
CA LYS A 45 -3.14 10.57 7.14
C LYS A 45 -3.29 11.22 5.76
N TRP A 46 -2.49 10.82 4.77
CA TRP A 46 -2.57 11.39 3.42
C TRP A 46 -3.71 10.79 2.58
N MET A 47 -4.30 9.67 3.01
CA MET A 47 -5.39 8.99 2.31
C MET A 47 -6.72 9.70 2.55
N GLN A 48 -6.93 10.84 1.88
CA GLN A 48 -8.08 11.74 2.11
C GLN A 48 -9.45 11.05 2.17
N PRO A 49 -9.82 10.10 1.28
CA PRO A 49 -11.15 9.47 1.35
C PRO A 49 -11.40 8.71 2.65
N VAL A 50 -10.34 8.23 3.29
CA VAL A 50 -10.42 7.54 4.59
C VAL A 50 -10.83 8.53 5.69
N GLN A 51 -10.33 9.77 5.63
CA GLN A 51 -10.68 10.83 6.57
C GLN A 51 -12.10 11.38 6.33
N GLU A 52 -12.56 11.32 5.09
CA GLU A 52 -13.91 11.70 4.67
C GLU A 52 -14.97 10.63 5.05
N GLY A 53 -14.56 9.51 5.64
CA GLY A 53 -15.46 8.45 6.11
C GLY A 53 -15.88 7.44 5.04
N HIS A 54 -15.21 7.39 3.90
CA HIS A 54 -15.49 6.38 2.88
C HIS A 54 -15.13 4.98 3.37
N VAL A 55 -15.96 4.00 2.99
CA VAL A 55 -15.78 2.57 3.33
C VAL A 55 -14.87 1.86 2.31
N GLU A 56 -14.88 2.33 1.06
CA GLU A 56 -14.06 1.88 -0.05
C GLU A 56 -13.79 3.04 -1.00
N GLU A 57 -12.54 3.23 -1.43
CA GLU A 57 -12.22 4.11 -2.56
C GLU A 57 -10.80 3.87 -3.12
N LYS A 58 -10.45 4.58 -4.20
CA LYS A 58 -9.12 4.63 -4.79
C LYS A 58 -8.18 5.52 -3.98
N LEU A 59 -6.93 5.09 -3.88
CA LEU A 59 -5.85 5.87 -3.29
C LEU A 59 -5.08 6.60 -4.38
N GLN A 60 -5.04 7.93 -4.29
CA GLN A 60 -4.36 8.80 -5.25
C GLN A 60 -3.16 9.49 -4.61
N CYS A 61 -2.06 9.61 -5.34
CA CYS A 61 -0.91 10.38 -4.89
C CYS A 61 -1.30 11.85 -4.67
N LEU A 62 -1.04 12.41 -3.49
CA LEU A 62 -1.26 13.84 -3.22
C LEU A 62 -0.45 14.77 -4.14
N GLY A 63 0.63 14.28 -4.74
CA GLY A 63 1.53 15.11 -5.57
C GLY A 63 1.11 15.23 -7.02
N CYS A 64 0.63 14.16 -7.62
CA CYS A 64 0.35 14.11 -9.05
C CYS A 64 -1.02 13.51 -9.40
N LYS A 65 -1.85 13.22 -8.39
CA LYS A 65 -3.18 12.60 -8.50
C LYS A 65 -3.21 11.25 -9.22
N ALA A 66 -2.05 10.65 -9.51
CA ALA A 66 -1.98 9.31 -10.07
C ALA A 66 -2.54 8.28 -9.08
N ARG A 67 -3.33 7.32 -9.59
CA ARG A 67 -3.81 6.19 -8.79
C ARG A 67 -2.66 5.30 -8.37
N LEU A 68 -2.52 5.08 -7.07
CA LEU A 68 -1.52 4.20 -6.46
C LEU A 68 -2.13 2.85 -6.05
N GLY A 69 -3.43 2.82 -5.74
CA GLY A 69 -4.15 1.61 -5.37
C GLY A 69 -5.58 1.92 -4.94
N SER A 70 -6.06 1.24 -3.89
CA SER A 70 -7.40 1.38 -3.34
C SER A 70 -7.45 0.82 -1.92
N PHE A 71 -8.49 1.17 -1.17
CA PHE A 71 -8.76 0.57 0.12
C PHE A 71 -10.21 0.07 0.21
N ASN A 72 -10.43 -0.91 1.08
CA ASN A 72 -11.74 -1.40 1.48
C ASN A 72 -11.66 -1.84 2.96
N TRP A 73 -12.50 -1.24 3.81
CA TRP A 73 -12.55 -1.54 5.25
C TRP A 73 -13.11 -2.93 5.57
N ALA A 74 -14.00 -3.47 4.74
CA ALA A 74 -14.46 -4.86 4.82
C ALA A 74 -13.40 -5.86 4.34
N GLY A 75 -12.32 -5.39 3.72
CA GLY A 75 -11.19 -6.20 3.26
C GLY A 75 -11.25 -6.52 1.78
N MET A 76 -10.22 -7.18 1.27
CA MET A 76 -10.13 -7.61 -0.12
C MET A 76 -9.26 -8.85 -0.28
N GLN A 77 -9.52 -9.64 -1.32
CA GLN A 77 -8.65 -10.75 -1.68
C GLN A 77 -7.37 -10.23 -2.38
N CYS A 78 -6.22 -10.64 -1.87
CA CYS A 78 -4.92 -10.41 -2.49
C CYS A 78 -4.74 -11.31 -3.72
N SER A 79 -3.85 -10.93 -4.64
CA SER A 79 -3.47 -11.76 -5.79
C SER A 79 -2.84 -13.10 -5.40
N CYS A 80 -2.30 -13.24 -4.19
CA CYS A 80 -1.85 -14.52 -3.65
C CYS A 80 -2.98 -15.42 -3.10
N GLY A 81 -4.23 -14.93 -3.11
CA GLY A 81 -5.40 -15.63 -2.59
C GLY A 81 -5.73 -15.31 -1.13
N ALA A 82 -4.81 -14.73 -0.35
CA ALA A 82 -5.05 -14.35 1.03
C ALA A 82 -6.13 -13.26 1.15
N TRP A 83 -6.97 -13.34 2.19
CA TRP A 83 -7.93 -12.29 2.52
C TRP A 83 -7.27 -11.26 3.43
N VAL A 84 -7.22 -10.00 3.01
CA VAL A 84 -6.62 -8.91 3.79
C VAL A 84 -7.73 -8.04 4.38
N ASN A 85 -7.76 -7.87 5.70
CA ASN A 85 -8.71 -7.00 6.38
C ASN A 85 -8.03 -6.21 7.54
N PRO A 86 -8.25 -4.88 7.63
CA PRO A 86 -8.75 -4.01 6.57
C PRO A 86 -7.72 -3.92 5.44
N ALA A 87 -8.19 -3.69 4.21
CA ALA A 87 -7.31 -3.70 3.04
C ALA A 87 -6.98 -2.29 2.58
N PHE A 88 -5.73 -1.85 2.76
CA PHE A 88 -5.21 -0.62 2.16
C PHE A 88 -4.09 -0.97 1.20
N GLN A 89 -4.46 -1.15 -0.06
CA GLN A 89 -3.59 -1.70 -1.08
C GLN A 89 -2.86 -0.59 -1.87
N LEU A 90 -1.56 -0.76 -2.05
CA LEU A 90 -0.75 0.03 -2.99
C LEU A 90 -0.08 -0.91 -3.99
N HIS A 91 -0.25 -0.66 -5.29
CA HIS A 91 0.32 -1.50 -6.33
C HIS A 91 1.81 -1.24 -6.51
N ARG A 92 2.64 -2.29 -6.45
CA ARG A 92 4.09 -2.18 -6.66
C ARG A 92 4.43 -1.56 -8.03
N SER A 93 3.63 -1.84 -9.05
CA SER A 93 3.79 -1.26 -10.40
C SER A 93 3.67 0.28 -10.45
N LYS A 94 3.07 0.90 -9.42
CA LYS A 94 2.89 2.35 -9.28
C LYS A 94 3.84 2.98 -8.27
N LEU A 95 4.72 2.17 -7.68
CA LEU A 95 5.68 2.57 -6.66
C LEU A 95 7.11 2.36 -7.14
N ASP A 96 8.03 3.12 -6.55
CA ASP A 96 9.46 2.83 -6.55
C ASP A 96 9.88 2.47 -5.13
N GLU A 97 10.62 1.36 -4.99
CA GLU A 97 11.16 0.88 -3.73
C GLU A 97 12.61 1.37 -3.60
N CYS A 98 12.87 2.25 -2.64
CA CYS A 98 14.22 2.75 -2.34
C CYS A 98 14.72 2.10 -1.05
N LYS A 99 15.84 1.34 -1.13
CA LYS A 99 16.53 0.81 0.05
C LYS A 99 17.53 1.85 0.54
N THR A 100 17.46 2.21 1.82
CA THR A 100 18.48 2.99 2.52
C THR A 100 19.28 2.11 3.46
#